data_AF-A0A6C0J288-F1
#
_entry.id   AF-A0A6C0J288-F1
#
_cell.length_a   1.000
_cell.length_b   1.000
_cell.length_c   1.000
_cell.angle_alpha   90.00
_cell.angle_beta   90.00
_cell.angle_gamma   90.00
#
_symmetry.space_group_name_H-M   'P 1'
#
loop_
_entity.id
_entity.type
_entity.pdbx_description
1 polymer ?
#
loop_
_entity_poly.entity_id
_entity_poly.type
_entity_poly.pdbx_seq_one_letter_code
_entity_poly.pdbx_strand_id
1 'polypeptide(L)'
;MYGDDPDANHFNQSYVKDFIDISGNVVLQKDANLNVYNNIITGGNVTIQHTQTHSADLTTNKRIVVDGDISLNANVTVNNNVSMDGNIVRCNLVDSSIPSTAINGLITSGPDFTQSAILYEKGVNVDADASFNGTTVQSSNLKIDGNIEFSDGTSMDTYLDNKVNGSYPSSTFESLAINNTLTAGSFSTSSDYRIKKNIVSLNETNTIDNLRPVKYLHTLLNKEQYGLIAHELQEYYPDLVVGEKDGEDWQRINYTGLIALLINEIKRLKEEVVELENMN
;
A
#
# COMPACT_ATOMS: atom_id res chain seq x y z
N MET A 1 13.61 -100.28 -23.78
CA MET A 1 14.78 -99.75 -23.06
C MET A 1 15.73 -99.15 -24.08
N TYR A 2 15.55 -97.87 -24.39
CA TYR A 2 16.57 -97.07 -25.06
C TYR A 2 17.14 -96.20 -23.95
N GLY A 3 18.43 -96.37 -23.67
CA GLY A 3 19.08 -95.85 -22.48
C GLY A 3 19.08 -94.33 -22.47
N ASP A 4 18.77 -93.77 -21.30
CA ASP A 4 19.16 -92.42 -20.92
C ASP A 4 20.69 -92.36 -21.01
N ASP A 5 21.21 -91.54 -21.92
CA ASP A 5 22.62 -91.17 -21.95
C ASP A 5 22.83 -90.07 -20.88
N PRO A 6 23.50 -90.37 -19.75
CA PRO A 6 23.69 -89.43 -18.65
C PRO A 6 24.60 -88.25 -19.04
N ASP A 7 25.23 -88.29 -20.21
CA ASP A 7 26.21 -87.31 -20.69
C ASP A 7 25.67 -86.40 -21.83
N ALA A 8 24.36 -86.41 -22.10
CA ALA A 8 23.72 -85.54 -23.10
C ALA A 8 23.59 -84.06 -22.67
N ASN A 9 24.65 -83.52 -22.07
CA ASN A 9 24.99 -82.09 -22.09
C ASN A 9 26.47 -81.90 -21.73
N HIS A 10 27.37 -82.25 -22.65
CA HIS A 10 28.77 -81.83 -22.53
C HIS A 10 28.86 -80.30 -22.74
N PHE A 11 28.93 -79.56 -21.64
CA PHE A 11 29.09 -78.10 -21.55
C PHE A 11 30.43 -77.58 -22.12
N ASN A 12 30.67 -77.81 -23.41
CA ASN A 12 31.74 -77.13 -24.12
C ASN A 12 31.18 -75.82 -24.70
N GLN A 13 31.90 -74.72 -24.44
CA GLN A 13 31.58 -73.43 -25.04
C GLN A 13 31.59 -73.59 -26.57
N SER A 14 30.46 -73.26 -27.20
CA SER A 14 30.36 -73.22 -28.65
C SER A 14 30.66 -71.79 -29.10
N TYR A 15 31.60 -71.66 -30.04
CA TYR A 15 31.98 -70.38 -30.61
C TYR A 15 31.65 -70.36 -32.10
N VAL A 16 30.99 -69.30 -32.55
CA VAL A 16 30.83 -68.99 -33.97
C VAL A 16 31.64 -67.73 -34.24
N LYS A 17 32.51 -67.78 -35.26
CA LYS A 17 33.40 -66.66 -35.61
C LYS A 17 32.77 -65.64 -36.56
N ASP A 18 31.74 -66.06 -37.29
CA ASP A 18 31.07 -65.27 -38.31
C ASP A 18 29.59 -65.08 -37.97
N PHE A 19 28.80 -64.77 -39.00
CA PHE A 19 27.38 -64.46 -38.90
C PHE A 19 26.53 -65.64 -38.41
N ILE A 20 25.56 -65.32 -37.56
CA ILE A 20 24.48 -66.22 -37.18
C ILE A 20 23.17 -65.53 -37.60
N ASP A 21 22.40 -66.20 -38.47
CA ASP A 21 21.02 -65.81 -38.76
C ASP A 21 20.07 -66.63 -37.88
N ILE A 22 19.13 -65.98 -37.21
CA ILE A 22 18.10 -66.63 -36.41
C ILE A 22 16.77 -66.03 -36.83
N SER A 23 16.00 -66.78 -37.63
CA SER A 23 14.67 -66.38 -38.10
C SER A 23 13.57 -66.59 -37.05
N GLY A 24 13.92 -67.11 -35.87
CA GLY A 24 13.01 -67.37 -34.74
C GLY A 24 13.38 -66.55 -33.50
N ASN A 25 12.92 -67.00 -32.33
CA ASN A 25 13.19 -66.32 -31.06
C ASN A 25 14.50 -66.78 -30.42
N VAL A 26 15.24 -65.85 -29.84
CA VAL A 26 16.34 -66.15 -28.91
C VAL A 26 15.81 -65.92 -27.49
N VAL A 27 15.88 -66.95 -26.64
CA VAL A 27 15.49 -66.86 -25.23
C VAL A 27 16.68 -67.24 -24.36
N LEU A 28 17.16 -66.30 -23.56
CA LEU A 28 18.14 -66.53 -22.51
C LEU A 28 17.39 -66.72 -21.18
N GLN A 29 17.63 -67.84 -20.50
CA GLN A 29 16.92 -68.21 -19.26
C GLN A 29 17.87 -68.21 -18.07
N LYS A 30 17.32 -68.05 -16.86
CA LYS A 30 18.07 -68.00 -15.60
C LYS A 30 19.09 -66.83 -15.62
N ASP A 31 20.31 -67.04 -15.14
CA ASP A 31 21.35 -66.02 -15.01
C ASP A 31 22.21 -65.84 -16.28
N ALA A 32 21.62 -66.13 -17.45
CA ALA A 32 22.32 -65.98 -18.72
C ALA A 32 22.48 -64.51 -19.10
N ASN A 33 23.71 -64.09 -19.41
CA ASN A 33 24.03 -62.72 -19.81
C ASN A 33 24.17 -62.60 -21.32
N LEU A 34 23.61 -61.53 -21.89
CA LEU A 34 23.92 -61.08 -23.24
C LEU A 34 24.88 -59.90 -23.17
N ASN A 35 26.15 -60.12 -23.53
CA ASN A 35 27.14 -59.05 -23.63
C ASN A 35 27.29 -58.63 -25.09
N VAL A 36 26.98 -57.38 -25.40
CA VAL A 36 27.15 -56.81 -26.75
C VAL A 36 28.21 -55.72 -26.67
N TYR A 37 29.33 -55.91 -27.37
CA TYR A 37 30.47 -54.98 -27.33
C TYR A 37 30.35 -53.81 -28.31
N ASN A 38 29.50 -53.94 -29.32
CA ASN A 38 29.27 -52.92 -30.34
C ASN A 38 27.82 -52.41 -30.22
N ASN A 39 27.03 -52.60 -31.27
CA ASN A 39 25.69 -52.02 -31.38
C ASN A 39 24.61 -53.08 -31.24
N ILE A 40 23.50 -52.69 -30.61
CA ILE A 40 22.22 -53.39 -30.72
C ILE A 40 21.36 -52.55 -31.66
N ILE A 41 20.87 -53.15 -32.75
CA ILE A 41 19.99 -52.50 -33.72
C ILE A 41 18.69 -53.29 -33.74
N THR A 42 17.57 -52.64 -33.41
CA THR A 42 16.24 -53.25 -33.45
C THR A 42 15.35 -52.51 -34.44
N GLY A 43 14.55 -53.26 -35.20
CA GLY A 43 13.49 -52.69 -36.05
C GLY A 43 12.22 -52.31 -35.28
N GLY A 44 12.14 -52.69 -34.00
CA GLY A 44 11.00 -52.45 -33.12
C GLY A 44 11.42 -52.06 -31.71
N ASN A 45 10.49 -52.20 -30.77
CA ASN A 45 10.66 -51.76 -29.39
C ASN A 45 11.65 -52.64 -28.62
N VAL A 46 12.41 -52.01 -27.72
CA VAL A 46 13.14 -52.68 -26.64
C VAL A 46 12.37 -52.44 -25.35
N THR A 47 11.89 -53.51 -24.71
CA THR A 47 11.16 -53.43 -23.43
C THR A 47 12.03 -54.01 -22.32
N ILE A 48 12.26 -53.23 -21.26
CA ILE A 48 12.97 -53.64 -20.05
C ILE A 48 11.97 -53.55 -18.90
N GLN A 49 11.69 -54.66 -18.24
CA GLN A 49 10.63 -54.73 -17.20
C GLN A 49 11.12 -54.36 -15.80
N HIS A 50 12.43 -54.24 -15.63
CA HIS A 50 13.08 -53.94 -14.36
C HIS A 50 14.02 -52.73 -14.50
N THR A 51 14.87 -52.51 -13.51
CA THR A 51 15.83 -51.40 -13.50
C THR A 51 16.82 -51.48 -14.66
N GLN A 52 17.00 -50.35 -15.34
CA GLN A 52 18.08 -50.13 -16.30
C GLN A 52 19.05 -49.10 -15.71
N THR A 53 20.35 -49.41 -15.76
CA THR A 53 21.40 -48.49 -15.34
C THR A 53 22.29 -48.15 -16.53
N HIS A 54 22.53 -46.87 -16.78
CA HIS A 54 23.50 -46.39 -17.76
C HIS A 54 24.68 -45.79 -17.01
N SER A 55 25.88 -46.36 -17.17
CA SER A 55 27.10 -45.86 -16.52
C SER A 55 27.76 -44.69 -17.28
N ALA A 56 27.20 -44.32 -18.42
CA ALA A 56 27.63 -43.23 -19.29
C ALA A 56 26.39 -42.50 -19.82
N ASP A 57 26.56 -41.70 -20.87
CA ASP A 57 25.49 -40.86 -21.42
C ASP A 57 24.34 -41.66 -22.03
N LEU A 58 23.11 -41.24 -21.75
CA LEU A 58 21.90 -41.68 -22.43
C LEU A 58 21.42 -40.56 -23.35
N THR A 59 21.45 -40.80 -24.66
CA THR A 59 20.94 -39.87 -25.67
C THR A 59 19.65 -40.40 -26.28
N THR A 60 18.64 -39.53 -26.46
CA THR A 60 17.42 -39.84 -27.21
C THR A 60 17.19 -38.80 -28.30
N ASN A 61 16.68 -39.21 -29.46
CA ASN A 61 16.54 -38.32 -30.62
C ASN A 61 15.23 -37.53 -30.64
N LYS A 62 14.21 -37.96 -29.89
CA LYS A 62 12.85 -37.38 -29.98
C LYS A 62 12.32 -37.00 -28.61
N ARG A 63 11.71 -37.95 -27.90
CA ARG A 63 10.93 -37.67 -26.70
C ARG A 63 11.25 -38.69 -25.62
N ILE A 64 11.37 -38.19 -24.39
CA ILE A 64 11.30 -38.98 -23.17
C ILE A 64 9.91 -38.73 -22.57
N VAL A 65 9.20 -39.81 -22.23
CA VAL A 65 7.91 -39.77 -21.52
C VAL A 65 8.09 -40.59 -20.26
N VAL A 66 7.69 -40.05 -19.12
CA VAL A 66 7.79 -40.69 -17.81
C VAL A 66 6.45 -40.53 -17.12
N ASP A 67 5.83 -41.66 -16.76
CA ASP A 67 4.52 -41.68 -16.08
C ASP A 67 4.64 -41.42 -14.57
N GLY A 68 5.84 -41.63 -14.02
CA GLY A 68 6.19 -41.32 -12.63
C GLY A 68 7.12 -40.11 -12.51
N ASP A 69 7.92 -40.10 -11.44
CA ASP A 69 8.79 -38.98 -11.13
C ASP A 69 10.10 -38.98 -11.91
N ILE A 70 10.59 -37.78 -12.21
CA ILE A 70 11.96 -37.53 -12.71
C ILE A 70 12.74 -36.84 -11.60
N SER A 71 13.81 -37.47 -11.10
CA SER A 71 14.75 -36.88 -10.15
C SER A 71 16.10 -36.59 -10.83
N LEU A 72 16.56 -35.35 -10.76
CA LEU A 72 17.82 -34.88 -11.36
C LEU A 72 18.65 -34.20 -10.28
N ASN A 73 19.90 -34.64 -10.09
CA ASN A 73 20.76 -34.18 -8.99
C ASN A 73 21.67 -32.99 -9.36
N ALA A 74 21.70 -32.62 -10.64
CA ALA A 74 22.57 -31.58 -11.18
C ALA A 74 21.74 -30.62 -12.05
N ASN A 75 22.37 -30.01 -13.06
CA ASN A 75 21.72 -29.01 -13.88
C ASN A 75 20.76 -29.62 -14.90
N VAL A 76 19.67 -28.90 -15.18
CA VAL A 76 18.76 -29.16 -16.30
C VAL A 76 18.87 -27.98 -17.26
N THR A 77 19.17 -28.25 -18.53
CA THR A 77 19.24 -27.21 -19.58
C THR A 77 18.16 -27.47 -20.63
N VAL A 78 17.36 -26.46 -20.90
CA VAL A 78 16.27 -26.50 -21.88
C VAL A 78 16.42 -25.32 -22.83
N ASN A 79 16.57 -25.59 -24.13
CA ASN A 79 16.83 -24.54 -25.13
C ASN A 79 15.61 -23.67 -25.45
N ASN A 80 14.41 -24.23 -25.28
CA ASN A 80 13.15 -23.56 -25.60
C ASN A 80 12.36 -23.37 -24.30
N ASN A 81 11.14 -23.90 -24.25
CA ASN A 81 10.20 -23.64 -23.18
C ASN A 81 10.15 -24.79 -22.17
N VAL A 82 9.90 -24.43 -20.92
CA VAL A 82 9.46 -25.36 -19.87
C VAL A 82 8.01 -25.02 -19.55
N SER A 83 7.11 -26.00 -19.65
CA SER A 83 5.71 -25.87 -19.22
C SER A 83 5.53 -26.64 -17.91
N MET A 84 4.94 -26.00 -16.90
CA MET A 84 4.67 -26.61 -15.60
C MET A 84 3.23 -26.30 -15.20
N ASP A 85 2.35 -27.30 -15.26
CA ASP A 85 0.93 -27.16 -14.89
C ASP A 85 0.69 -27.31 -13.37
N GLY A 86 1.74 -27.72 -12.63
CA GLY A 86 1.72 -27.87 -11.17
C GLY A 86 2.43 -26.73 -10.44
N ASN A 87 2.78 -26.99 -9.17
CA ASN A 87 3.44 -25.99 -8.33
C ASN A 87 4.97 -26.00 -8.52
N ILE A 88 5.55 -24.80 -8.63
CA ILE A 88 7.00 -24.62 -8.51
C ILE A 88 7.32 -24.33 -7.05
N VAL A 89 7.99 -25.25 -6.36
CA VAL A 89 8.34 -25.13 -4.93
C VAL A 89 9.85 -25.02 -4.74
N ARG A 90 10.28 -24.11 -3.84
CA ARG A 90 11.70 -23.86 -3.52
C ARG A 90 12.54 -23.38 -4.73
N CYS A 91 11.96 -22.53 -5.57
CA CYS A 91 12.66 -21.91 -6.69
C CYS A 91 13.55 -20.77 -6.19
N ASN A 92 14.83 -20.79 -6.55
CA ASN A 92 15.73 -19.65 -6.42
C ASN A 92 16.10 -19.17 -7.83
N LEU A 93 15.82 -17.91 -8.10
CA LEU A 93 16.11 -17.26 -9.38
C LEU A 93 17.32 -16.35 -9.17
N VAL A 94 18.30 -16.43 -10.06
CA VAL A 94 19.45 -15.51 -10.02
C VAL A 94 19.02 -14.11 -10.44
N ASP A 95 19.76 -13.10 -9.98
CA ASP A 95 19.46 -11.69 -10.26
C ASP A 95 19.25 -11.45 -11.77
N SER A 96 18.20 -10.69 -12.10
CA SER A 96 17.85 -10.32 -13.48
C SER A 96 17.54 -11.49 -14.43
N SER A 97 17.33 -12.71 -13.93
CA SER A 97 16.97 -13.87 -14.77
C SER A 97 15.55 -13.83 -15.34
N ILE A 98 14.66 -13.05 -14.71
CA ILE A 98 13.32 -12.75 -15.23
C ILE A 98 13.29 -11.25 -15.54
N PRO A 99 13.36 -10.84 -16.82
CA PRO A 99 13.17 -9.44 -17.17
C PRO A 99 11.72 -9.03 -16.88
N SER A 100 11.47 -7.75 -16.58
CA SER A 100 10.12 -7.25 -16.30
C SER A 100 9.12 -7.55 -17.45
N THR A 101 9.60 -7.63 -18.68
CA THR A 101 8.80 -8.00 -19.87
C THR A 101 8.38 -9.47 -19.91
N ALA A 102 8.97 -10.35 -19.10
CA ALA A 102 8.67 -11.79 -19.09
C ALA A 102 7.51 -12.17 -18.15
N ILE A 103 7.06 -11.24 -17.32
CA ILE A 103 5.89 -11.44 -16.44
C ILE A 103 4.66 -10.99 -17.23
N ASN A 104 3.83 -11.94 -17.67
CA ASN A 104 2.57 -11.63 -18.35
C ASN A 104 1.48 -11.30 -17.32
N GLY A 105 1.16 -10.02 -17.25
CA GLY A 105 0.41 -9.33 -16.21
C GLY A 105 0.90 -7.87 -16.21
N LEU A 106 0.04 -6.89 -15.96
CA LEU A 106 0.36 -5.47 -16.17
C LEU A 106 1.54 -5.01 -15.29
N ILE A 107 2.76 -5.03 -15.81
CA ILE A 107 3.87 -4.21 -15.31
C ILE A 107 3.91 -2.96 -16.19
N THR A 108 2.95 -2.05 -16.02
CA THR A 108 2.99 -0.78 -16.73
C THR A 108 4.22 0.01 -16.32
N SER A 109 4.86 0.61 -17.32
CA SER A 109 5.82 1.70 -17.19
C SER A 109 5.13 2.99 -16.70
N GLY A 110 4.51 2.95 -15.53
CA GLY A 110 3.73 4.04 -14.93
C GLY A 110 2.47 3.53 -14.21
N PRO A 111 2.06 4.13 -13.09
CA PRO A 111 0.97 3.60 -12.29
C PRO A 111 -0.41 3.84 -12.93
N ASP A 112 -1.17 2.76 -13.17
CA ASP A 112 -2.63 2.81 -13.27
C ASP A 112 -3.19 2.51 -11.87
N PHE A 113 -3.70 3.54 -11.20
CA PHE A 113 -4.20 3.43 -9.81
C PHE A 113 -5.63 2.88 -9.70
N THR A 114 -6.24 2.48 -10.82
CA THR A 114 -7.63 1.99 -10.84
C THR A 114 -7.73 0.46 -10.86
N GLN A 115 -6.61 -0.23 -11.04
CA GLN A 115 -6.53 -1.70 -11.09
C GLN A 115 -5.32 -2.18 -10.27
N SER A 116 -5.53 -3.16 -9.38
CA SER A 116 -4.46 -3.73 -8.56
C SER A 116 -3.40 -4.41 -9.44
N ALA A 117 -2.15 -3.91 -9.42
CA ALA A 117 -1.05 -4.52 -10.16
C ALA A 117 -0.59 -5.85 -9.55
N ILE A 118 -0.76 -6.02 -8.22
CA ILE A 118 -0.48 -7.26 -7.48
C ILE A 118 -1.59 -7.46 -6.45
N LEU A 119 -2.40 -8.52 -6.59
CA LEU A 119 -3.45 -8.90 -5.63
C LEU A 119 -2.90 -9.94 -4.65
N TYR A 120 -2.75 -9.56 -3.38
CA TYR A 120 -2.49 -10.50 -2.30
C TYR A 120 -3.80 -10.77 -1.55
N GLU A 121 -4.40 -11.95 -1.75
CA GLU A 121 -5.71 -12.31 -1.17
C GLU A 121 -5.70 -12.56 0.35
N LYS A 122 -4.53 -12.55 0.99
CA LYS A 122 -4.39 -12.78 2.44
C LYS A 122 -3.68 -11.62 3.14
N GLY A 123 -2.37 -11.52 2.97
CA GLY A 123 -1.57 -10.49 3.60
C GLY A 123 -0.18 -10.39 2.98
N VAL A 124 0.38 -9.19 3.04
CA VAL A 124 1.78 -8.92 2.69
C VAL A 124 2.53 -8.72 3.99
N ASN A 125 3.50 -9.59 4.27
CA ASN A 125 4.44 -9.39 5.37
C ASN A 125 5.76 -8.91 4.76
N VAL A 126 6.22 -7.73 5.15
CA VAL A 126 7.53 -7.19 4.74
C VAL A 126 8.40 -7.11 5.99
N ASP A 127 9.43 -7.96 6.06
CA ASP A 127 10.32 -8.07 7.22
C ASP A 127 11.42 -6.98 7.24
N ALA A 128 11.34 -6.00 6.34
CA ALA A 128 12.28 -4.90 6.16
C ALA A 128 11.56 -3.67 5.57
N ASP A 129 12.30 -2.74 4.96
CA ASP A 129 11.75 -1.51 4.41
C ASP A 129 10.79 -1.77 3.24
N ALA A 130 9.54 -1.33 3.38
CA ALA A 130 8.56 -1.26 2.31
C ALA A 130 8.44 0.20 1.84
N SER A 131 8.90 0.49 0.63
CA SER A 131 8.77 1.82 0.03
C SER A 131 7.61 1.87 -0.96
N PHE A 132 6.56 2.61 -0.60
CA PHE A 132 5.41 2.89 -1.46
C PHE A 132 5.56 4.29 -2.07
N ASN A 133 6.56 4.49 -2.95
CA ASN A 133 6.90 5.77 -3.60
C ASN A 133 5.83 6.32 -4.57
N GLY A 134 4.59 5.84 -4.50
CA GLY A 134 3.47 6.42 -5.22
C GLY A 134 3.00 7.71 -4.57
N THR A 135 2.43 8.62 -5.37
CA THR A 135 1.81 9.86 -4.88
C THR A 135 0.59 9.64 -3.99
N THR A 136 0.06 8.41 -3.92
CA THR A 136 -1.13 8.08 -3.13
C THR A 136 -1.05 6.64 -2.61
N VAL A 137 -1.17 6.46 -1.29
CA VAL A 137 -1.44 5.17 -0.65
C VAL A 137 -2.91 5.19 -0.20
N GLN A 138 -3.78 4.48 -0.92
CA GLN A 138 -5.18 4.33 -0.53
C GLN A 138 -5.34 3.09 0.35
N SER A 139 -5.81 3.26 1.58
CA SER A 139 -6.18 2.15 2.46
C SER A 139 -7.55 2.41 3.08
N SER A 140 -8.46 1.44 2.95
CA SER A 140 -9.78 1.53 3.59
C SER A 140 -9.71 1.33 5.11
N ASN A 141 -8.69 0.60 5.60
CA ASN A 141 -8.43 0.38 7.03
C ASN A 141 -6.91 0.30 7.22
N LEU A 142 -6.31 1.32 7.84
CA LEU A 142 -4.89 1.36 8.16
C LEU A 142 -4.71 1.32 9.69
N LYS A 143 -4.27 0.17 10.21
CA LYS A 143 -3.86 0.04 11.61
C LYS A 143 -2.34 0.18 11.70
N ILE A 144 -1.87 1.24 12.34
CA ILE A 144 -0.45 1.49 12.61
C ILE A 144 -0.23 1.37 14.11
N ASP A 145 0.64 0.44 14.49
CA ASP A 145 1.10 0.26 15.86
C ASP A 145 2.44 0.98 16.00
N GLY A 146 2.41 2.29 16.26
CA GLY A 146 3.58 3.17 16.23
C GLY A 146 3.27 4.60 15.73
N ASN A 147 4.26 5.24 15.10
CA ASN A 147 4.16 6.61 14.58
C ASN A 147 3.90 6.62 13.07
N ILE A 148 3.16 7.63 12.60
CA ILE A 148 3.11 8.04 11.19
C ILE A 148 4.01 9.27 11.05
N GLU A 149 5.11 9.16 10.32
CA GLU A 149 6.01 10.30 10.05
C GLU A 149 5.84 10.80 8.61
N PHE A 150 5.67 12.11 8.45
CA PHE A 150 5.60 12.79 7.16
C PHE A 150 6.96 13.40 6.80
N SER A 151 7.20 13.64 5.51
CA SER A 151 8.49 14.15 5.01
C SER A 151 8.85 15.55 5.51
N ASP A 152 7.89 16.31 6.01
CA ASP A 152 8.09 17.63 6.62
C ASP A 152 8.45 17.56 8.12
N GLY A 153 8.55 16.34 8.68
CA GLY A 153 8.86 16.09 10.09
C GLY A 153 7.62 16.01 10.99
N THR A 154 6.41 16.11 10.45
CA THR A 154 5.18 15.89 11.23
C THR A 154 5.10 14.42 11.66
N SER A 155 4.75 14.16 12.93
CA SER A 155 4.51 12.81 13.45
C SER A 155 3.10 12.70 14.04
N MET A 156 2.39 11.61 13.76
CA MET A 156 1.10 11.25 14.39
C MET A 156 1.26 9.95 15.16
N ASP A 157 1.00 9.97 16.47
CA ASP A 157 0.97 8.78 17.32
C ASP A 157 -0.45 8.19 17.40
N THR A 158 -0.56 6.87 17.54
CA THR A 158 -1.87 6.17 17.59
C THR A 158 -2.28 5.75 19.00
N TYR A 159 -1.54 6.16 20.04
CA TYR A 159 -1.84 5.78 21.42
C TYR A 159 -2.72 6.84 22.13
N LEU A 160 -4.04 6.62 22.03
CA LEU A 160 -5.09 7.03 22.98
C LEU A 160 -5.58 8.49 23.08
N ASP A 161 -5.02 9.51 22.43
CA ASP A 161 -5.54 10.90 22.61
C ASP A 161 -5.71 11.77 21.35
N ASN A 162 -5.49 11.26 20.12
CA ASN A 162 -5.52 12.08 18.89
C ASN A 162 -4.74 13.40 19.06
N LYS A 163 -3.65 13.37 19.82
CA LYS A 163 -2.93 14.58 20.20
C LYS A 163 -1.97 14.93 19.08
N VAL A 164 -2.42 15.76 18.14
CA VAL A 164 -1.53 16.27 17.11
C VAL A 164 -0.60 17.32 17.73
N ASN A 165 0.58 16.88 18.16
CA ASN A 165 1.61 17.75 18.73
C ASN A 165 2.54 18.21 17.60
N GLY A 166 2.20 19.31 16.93
CA GLY A 166 2.95 19.81 15.79
C GLY A 166 3.14 21.33 15.82
N SER A 167 4.32 21.80 15.41
CA SER A 167 4.51 23.19 15.01
C SER A 167 4.25 23.26 13.51
N TYR A 168 3.11 23.84 13.12
CA TYR A 168 2.74 23.94 11.71
C TYR A 168 3.34 25.21 11.11
N PRO A 169 4.12 25.14 10.00
CA PRO A 169 4.49 26.32 9.26
C PRO A 169 3.26 27.06 8.72
N SER A 170 3.39 28.36 8.42
CA SER A 170 2.27 29.20 7.97
C SER A 170 1.58 28.72 6.68
N SER A 171 2.20 27.80 5.94
CA SER A 171 1.68 27.24 4.69
C SER A 171 0.87 25.96 4.86
N THR A 172 0.80 25.38 6.06
CA THR A 172 0.18 24.05 6.25
C THR A 172 -1.33 24.09 6.07
N PHE A 173 -1.99 25.14 6.53
CA PHE A 173 -3.45 25.26 6.45
C PHE A 173 -3.85 26.69 6.08
N GLU A 174 -4.78 26.82 5.13
CA GLU A 174 -5.47 28.09 4.87
C GLU A 174 -6.48 28.41 5.99
N SER A 175 -7.12 27.38 6.56
CA SER A 175 -8.05 27.49 7.69
C SER A 175 -8.06 26.24 8.57
N LEU A 176 -8.47 26.39 9.82
CA LEU A 176 -8.72 25.30 10.77
C LEU A 176 -10.18 25.36 11.24
N ALA A 177 -10.98 24.36 10.88
CA ALA A 177 -12.37 24.23 11.32
C ALA A 177 -12.48 23.31 12.55
N ILE A 178 -13.02 23.82 13.65
CA ILE A 178 -13.25 23.07 14.89
C ILE A 178 -14.75 23.04 15.16
N ASN A 179 -15.38 21.87 15.01
CA ASN A 179 -16.84 21.72 15.13
C ASN A 179 -17.36 21.72 16.57
N ASN A 180 -16.48 21.74 17.58
CA ASN A 180 -16.86 21.65 18.99
C ASN A 180 -16.02 22.63 19.83
N THR A 181 -15.36 22.18 20.89
CA THR A 181 -14.59 23.06 21.80
C THR A 181 -13.13 23.18 21.38
N LEU A 182 -12.63 24.41 21.26
CA LEU A 182 -11.20 24.73 21.28
C LEU A 182 -10.78 25.14 22.70
N THR A 183 -9.84 24.42 23.30
CA THR A 183 -9.19 24.83 24.55
C THR A 183 -7.78 25.30 24.24
N ALA A 184 -7.52 26.59 24.41
CA ALA A 184 -6.20 27.19 24.19
C ALA A 184 -5.73 27.92 25.45
N GLY A 185 -4.47 27.73 25.84
CA GLY A 185 -3.88 28.45 26.97
C GLY A 185 -3.72 29.95 26.71
N SER A 186 -3.41 30.33 25.47
CA SER A 186 -3.40 31.72 25.01
C SER A 186 -3.71 31.78 23.51
N PHE A 187 -4.32 32.88 23.08
CA PHE A 187 -4.60 33.18 21.67
C PHE A 187 -4.14 34.61 21.38
N SER A 188 -3.35 34.79 20.33
CA SER A 188 -2.91 36.12 19.89
C SER A 188 -3.21 36.29 18.41
N THR A 189 -3.72 37.47 18.04
CA THR A 189 -4.03 37.84 16.67
C THR A 189 -2.97 38.79 16.14
N SER A 190 -2.64 38.68 14.85
CA SER A 190 -1.72 39.61 14.20
C SER A 190 -2.34 41.01 14.10
N SER A 191 -1.65 42.03 14.62
CA SER A 191 -2.16 43.41 14.67
C SER A 191 -1.06 44.48 14.42
N ASP A 192 0.02 44.09 13.73
CA ASP A 192 1.14 44.97 13.40
C ASP A 192 0.72 46.12 12.45
N TYR A 193 1.31 47.31 12.56
CA TYR A 193 0.96 48.44 11.68
C TYR A 193 1.30 48.17 10.21
N ARG A 194 2.27 47.30 9.92
CA ARG A 194 2.70 46.95 8.56
C ARG A 194 1.66 46.14 7.78
N ILE A 195 0.72 45.51 8.48
CA ILE A 195 -0.41 44.78 7.88
C ILE A 195 -1.71 45.61 7.87
N LYS A 196 -1.63 46.91 8.19
CA LYS A 196 -2.77 47.84 8.22
C LYS A 196 -2.59 48.94 7.18
N LYS A 197 -3.67 49.34 6.53
CA LYS A 197 -3.74 50.47 5.59
C LYS A 197 -4.98 51.30 5.90
N ASN A 198 -4.98 52.58 5.51
CA ASN A 198 -6.11 53.50 5.70
C ASN A 198 -6.57 53.60 7.17
N ILE A 199 -5.61 53.80 8.09
CA ILE A 199 -5.91 53.91 9.52
C ILE A 199 -6.65 55.22 9.78
N VAL A 200 -7.87 55.13 10.31
CA VAL A 200 -8.73 56.27 10.69
C VAL A 200 -9.09 56.13 12.17
N SER A 201 -9.10 57.25 12.89
CA SER A 201 -9.56 57.30 14.28
C SER A 201 -11.07 57.13 14.37
N LEU A 202 -11.54 56.37 15.37
CA LEU A 202 -12.95 56.27 15.69
C LEU A 202 -13.45 57.60 16.29
N ASN A 203 -14.72 57.93 16.04
CA ASN A 203 -15.37 59.17 16.50
C ASN A 203 -16.80 58.88 16.99
N GLU A 204 -17.63 59.92 17.20
CA GLU A 204 -19.00 59.77 17.71
C GLU A 204 -19.95 58.96 16.82
N THR A 205 -19.62 58.77 15.54
CA THR A 205 -20.43 57.94 14.63
C THR A 205 -20.23 56.44 14.86
N ASN A 206 -19.13 56.06 15.53
CA ASN A 206 -18.80 54.66 15.82
C ASN A 206 -19.33 54.24 17.20
N THR A 207 -20.65 54.36 17.39
CA THR A 207 -21.35 54.02 18.64
C THR A 207 -21.85 52.57 18.67
N ILE A 208 -22.06 52.04 19.87
CA ILE A 208 -22.68 50.74 20.12
C ILE A 208 -24.11 50.86 20.69
N ASP A 209 -24.67 52.07 20.79
CA ASP A 209 -25.96 52.32 21.46
C ASP A 209 -27.13 51.56 20.82
N ASN A 210 -27.04 51.32 19.50
CA ASN A 210 -28.06 50.59 18.75
C ASN A 210 -27.92 49.07 18.83
N LEU A 211 -26.85 48.56 19.44
CA LEU A 211 -26.64 47.12 19.59
C LEU A 211 -27.51 46.58 20.73
N ARG A 212 -28.10 45.40 20.53
CA ARG A 212 -28.98 44.75 21.50
C ARG A 212 -28.32 43.51 22.11
N PRO A 213 -27.73 43.61 23.32
CA PRO A 213 -27.30 42.43 24.07
C PRO A 213 -28.47 41.52 24.38
N VAL A 214 -28.28 40.22 24.18
CA VAL A 214 -29.31 39.19 24.39
C VAL A 214 -28.77 38.03 25.21
N LYS A 215 -29.69 37.31 25.86
CA LYS A 215 -29.46 36.01 26.47
C LYS A 215 -30.23 34.96 25.67
N TYR A 216 -29.59 33.84 25.32
CA TYR A 216 -30.20 32.79 24.51
C TYR A 216 -29.70 31.40 24.90
N LEU A 217 -30.46 30.36 24.56
CA LEU A 217 -30.02 28.96 24.65
C LEU A 217 -29.31 28.57 23.35
N HIS A 218 -28.01 28.26 23.43
CA HIS A 218 -27.27 27.79 22.27
C HIS A 218 -27.60 26.31 22.01
N THR A 219 -28.36 26.03 20.95
CA THR A 219 -28.97 24.71 20.70
C THR A 219 -27.95 23.58 20.56
N LEU A 220 -26.78 23.83 19.96
CA LEU A 220 -25.73 22.82 19.80
C LEU A 220 -25.01 22.50 21.11
N LEU A 221 -24.89 23.48 22.00
CA LEU A 221 -24.17 23.33 23.27
C LEU A 221 -25.12 23.00 24.42
N ASN A 222 -26.44 23.12 24.17
CA ASN A 222 -27.51 23.03 25.15
C ASN A 222 -27.24 23.84 26.42
N LYS A 223 -26.75 25.08 26.25
CA LYS A 223 -26.34 25.96 27.35
C LYS A 223 -26.76 27.41 27.11
N GLU A 224 -27.18 28.10 28.17
CA GLU A 224 -27.45 29.53 28.11
C GLU A 224 -26.16 30.33 27.88
N GLN A 225 -26.23 31.31 26.97
CA GLN A 225 -25.15 32.21 26.61
C GLN A 225 -25.65 33.65 26.54
N TYR A 226 -24.70 34.58 26.58
CA TYR A 226 -24.91 36.01 26.39
C TYR A 226 -24.14 36.45 25.16
N GLY A 227 -24.73 37.33 24.35
CA GLY A 227 -24.09 37.81 23.13
C GLY A 227 -24.97 38.77 22.35
N LEU A 228 -24.68 38.87 21.07
CA LEU A 228 -25.44 39.64 20.08
C LEU A 228 -26.00 38.69 19.02
N ILE A 229 -27.06 39.13 18.33
CA ILE A 229 -27.57 38.45 17.14
C ILE A 229 -26.78 38.93 15.93
N ALA A 230 -26.18 38.02 15.17
CA ALA A 230 -25.26 38.34 14.09
C ALA A 230 -25.90 39.25 13.01
N HIS A 231 -27.10 38.91 12.56
CA HIS A 231 -27.81 39.72 11.57
C HIS A 231 -28.15 41.14 12.07
N GLU A 232 -28.52 41.30 13.36
CA GLU A 232 -28.79 42.63 13.94
C GLU A 232 -27.52 43.48 14.00
N LEU A 233 -26.36 42.87 14.31
CA LEU A 233 -25.07 43.56 14.28
C LEU A 233 -24.66 43.94 12.85
N GLN A 234 -24.97 43.11 11.86
CA GLN A 234 -24.57 43.29 10.47
C GLN A 234 -25.17 44.57 9.85
N GLU A 235 -26.33 45.04 10.31
CA GLU A 235 -26.95 46.29 9.87
C GLU A 235 -26.10 47.53 10.19
N TYR A 236 -25.31 47.49 11.27
CA TYR A 236 -24.49 48.62 11.73
C TYR A 236 -23.00 48.40 11.46
N TYR A 237 -22.51 47.18 11.65
CA TYR A 237 -21.10 46.80 11.54
C TYR A 237 -20.94 45.54 10.69
N PRO A 238 -21.16 45.62 9.36
CA PRO A 238 -21.11 44.46 8.47
C PRO A 238 -19.75 43.76 8.50
N ASP A 239 -18.65 44.52 8.64
CA ASP A 239 -17.28 43.97 8.68
C ASP A 239 -16.97 43.11 9.92
N LEU A 240 -17.84 43.16 10.94
CA LEU A 240 -17.72 42.34 12.14
C LEU A 240 -18.55 41.05 12.07
N VAL A 241 -19.26 40.82 10.96
CA VAL A 241 -20.11 39.65 10.75
C VAL A 241 -19.64 38.91 9.50
N VAL A 242 -19.46 37.59 9.63
CA VAL A 242 -19.13 36.71 8.51
C VAL A 242 -20.33 35.83 8.19
N GLY A 243 -20.67 35.74 6.91
CA GLY A 243 -21.78 34.93 6.39
C GLY A 243 -23.04 35.75 6.11
N GLU A 244 -23.95 35.14 5.35
CA GLU A 244 -25.21 35.76 4.93
C GLU A 244 -26.37 35.36 5.84
N LYS A 245 -27.33 36.28 6.02
CA LYS A 245 -28.56 35.95 6.73
C LYS A 245 -29.33 34.89 5.94
N ASP A 246 -29.77 33.85 6.62
CA ASP A 246 -30.52 32.73 6.03
C ASP A 246 -29.74 31.98 4.92
N GLY A 247 -28.41 32.10 4.91
CA GLY A 247 -27.51 31.35 4.03
C GLY A 247 -27.35 29.88 4.43
N GLU A 248 -26.63 29.12 3.59
CA GLU A 248 -26.31 27.71 3.87
C GLU A 248 -25.45 27.57 5.14
N ASP A 249 -24.50 28.48 5.33
CA ASP A 249 -23.64 28.58 6.51
C ASP A 249 -24.22 29.53 7.57
N TRP A 250 -23.93 29.24 8.84
CA TRP A 250 -24.29 30.13 9.94
C TRP A 250 -23.46 31.40 9.96
N GLN A 251 -24.13 32.52 10.27
CA GLN A 251 -23.46 33.78 10.54
C GLN A 251 -22.64 33.74 11.83
N ARG A 252 -21.49 34.40 11.84
CA ARG A 252 -20.55 34.46 12.96
C ARG A 252 -20.12 35.89 13.25
N ILE A 253 -19.88 36.22 14.52
CA ILE A 253 -19.50 37.57 14.96
C ILE A 253 -18.02 37.60 15.37
N ASN A 254 -17.27 38.59 14.88
CA ASN A 254 -15.96 38.95 15.38
C ASN A 254 -16.09 39.79 16.66
N TYR A 255 -16.32 39.14 17.79
CA TYR A 255 -16.44 39.82 19.09
C TYR A 255 -15.16 40.57 19.49
N THR A 256 -13.98 40.13 19.04
CA THR A 256 -12.72 40.84 19.31
C THR A 256 -12.68 42.23 18.67
N GLY A 257 -13.31 42.41 17.50
CA GLY A 257 -13.41 43.72 16.85
C GLY A 257 -14.25 44.73 17.64
N LEU A 258 -15.26 44.28 18.38
CA LEU A 258 -16.10 45.14 19.22
C LEU A 258 -15.32 45.80 20.37
N ILE A 259 -14.17 45.23 20.78
CA ILE A 259 -13.34 45.77 21.85
C ILE A 259 -12.87 47.20 21.51
N ALA A 260 -12.51 47.47 20.25
CA ALA A 260 -12.09 48.81 19.84
C ALA A 260 -13.23 49.84 19.93
N LEU A 261 -14.46 49.45 19.58
CA LEU A 261 -15.66 50.30 19.72
C LEU A 261 -15.97 50.57 21.20
N LEU A 262 -15.90 49.53 22.04
CA LEU A 262 -16.08 49.66 23.49
C LEU A 262 -15.05 50.62 24.11
N ILE A 263 -13.78 50.55 23.69
CA ILE A 263 -12.74 51.48 24.14
C ILE A 263 -13.07 52.92 23.71
N ASN A 264 -13.54 53.12 22.48
CA ASN A 264 -13.94 54.43 21.97
C ASN A 264 -15.07 55.04 22.81
N GLU A 265 -16.12 54.27 23.07
CA GLU A 265 -17.27 54.72 23.87
C GLU A 265 -16.90 54.99 25.33
N ILE A 266 -16.08 54.15 25.95
CA ILE A 266 -15.60 54.40 27.32
C ILE A 266 -14.77 55.70 27.40
N LYS A 267 -13.96 56.01 26.38
CA LYS A 267 -13.20 57.26 26.33
C LYS A 267 -14.13 58.47 26.22
N ARG A 268 -15.11 58.41 25.31
CA ARG A 268 -16.10 59.48 25.15
C ARG A 268 -16.94 59.69 26.41
N LEU A 269 -17.45 58.62 27.02
CA LEU A 269 -18.20 58.71 28.27
C LEU A 269 -17.37 59.40 29.37
N LYS A 270 -16.06 59.17 29.43
CA LYS A 270 -15.19 59.88 30.38
C LYS A 270 -15.03 61.36 30.03
N GLU A 271 -14.90 61.70 28.76
CA GLU A 271 -14.82 63.09 28.29
C GLU A 271 -16.10 63.85 28.61
N GLU A 272 -17.27 63.26 28.31
CA GLU A 272 -18.60 63.83 28.62
C GLU A 272 -18.80 64.02 30.13
N VAL A 273 -18.39 63.06 30.97
CA VAL A 273 -18.47 63.20 32.44
C VAL A 273 -17.59 64.36 32.93
N VAL A 274 -16.37 64.50 32.41
CA VAL A 274 -15.47 65.61 32.78
C VAL A 274 -16.04 66.96 32.35
N GLU A 275 -16.65 67.05 31.17
CA GLU A 275 -17.31 68.28 30.71
C GLU A 275 -18.48 68.65 31.61
N LEU A 276 -19.33 67.68 31.96
CA LEU A 276 -20.47 67.89 32.86
C LEU A 276 -20.03 68.30 34.28
N GLU A 277 -18.94 67.74 34.79
CA GLU A 277 -18.38 68.11 36.10
C GLU A 277 -17.80 69.53 36.11
N ASN A 278 -17.17 69.97 35.01
CA ASN A 278 -16.61 71.33 34.89
C ASN A 278 -17.66 72.41 34.59
N MET A 279 -18.89 72.02 34.24
CA MET A 279 -20.03 72.93 34.06
C MET A 279 -20.81 73.22 35.36
N ASN A 280 -20.47 72.53 36.46
CA ASN A 280 -20.99 72.76 37.82
C ASN A 280 -19.99 73.49 38.72
#